data_AF-A0A7V3SN54-F1
#
_entry.id   AF-A0A7V3SN54-F1
#
_cell.length_a   1.000
_cell.length_b   1.000
_cell.length_c   1.000
_cell.angle_alpha   90.00
_cell.angle_beta   90.00
_cell.angle_gamma   90.00
#
_symmetry.space_group_name_H-M   'P 1'
#
loop_
_entity.id
_entity.type
_entity.pdbx_description
1 polymer ?
#
loop_
_entity_poly.entity_id
_entity_poly.type
_entity_poly.pdbx_seq_one_letter_code
_entity_poly.pdbx_strand_id
1 'polypeptide(L)'
;MAKQQDTLSKKQQVLQMLFQECEQRRNWFFTNEDVKRLASKVGFGNPFDATKVDTMSVLPETIRQRGYCVAHVGKGKHQFVPELEKWYHIFEEIEEHEVIVWRYRKSLLNDLDTGEASVLSFVYNQHILHDFLYEDVVASPKIYVP
;
A
#
# COMPACT_ATOMS: atom_id res chain seq x y z
N MET A 1 -22.81 -17.87 -8.60
CA MET A 1 -22.64 -16.97 -7.44
C MET A 1 -22.49 -15.55 -7.98
N ALA A 2 -23.38 -14.64 -7.58
CA ALA A 2 -23.39 -13.26 -8.08
C ALA A 2 -22.11 -12.53 -7.63
N LYS A 3 -21.35 -11.95 -8.57
CA LYS A 3 -20.26 -11.04 -8.24
C LYS A 3 -20.84 -9.88 -7.44
N GLN A 4 -20.48 -9.75 -6.17
CA GLN A 4 -20.62 -8.48 -5.45
C GLN A 4 -19.92 -7.42 -6.30
N GLN A 5 -20.67 -6.44 -6.79
CA GLN A 5 -20.08 -5.22 -7.33
C GLN A 5 -19.40 -4.53 -6.15
N ASP A 6 -18.08 -4.67 -6.05
CA ASP A 6 -17.29 -3.98 -5.04
C ASP A 6 -17.55 -2.48 -5.18
N THR A 7 -18.10 -1.88 -4.13
CA THR A 7 -18.32 -0.43 -4.12
C THR A 7 -16.95 0.19 -3.96
N LEU A 8 -16.48 0.94 -4.97
CA LEU A 8 -15.16 1.59 -4.94
C LEU A 8 -14.98 2.39 -3.65
N SER A 9 -13.83 2.25 -2.99
CA SER A 9 -13.48 3.11 -1.86
C SER A 9 -13.41 4.58 -2.28
N LYS A 10 -13.54 5.52 -1.34
CA LYS A 10 -13.43 6.96 -1.65
C LYS A 10 -12.09 7.31 -2.34
N LYS A 11 -10.99 6.67 -1.92
CA LYS A 11 -9.68 6.83 -2.54
C LYS A 11 -9.68 6.37 -4.01
N GLN A 12 -10.24 5.18 -4.26
CA GLN A 12 -10.38 4.65 -5.62
C GLN A 12 -11.32 5.52 -6.49
N GLN A 13 -12.40 6.05 -5.93
CA GLN A 13 -13.28 6.98 -6.64
C GLN A 13 -12.53 8.24 -7.09
N VAL A 14 -11.74 8.85 -6.21
CA VAL A 14 -10.91 10.03 -6.56
C VAL A 14 -9.92 9.71 -7.68
N LEU A 15 -9.21 8.58 -7.56
CA LEU A 15 -8.27 8.12 -8.59
C LEU A 15 -8.95 7.87 -9.93
N GLN A 16 -10.13 7.24 -9.93
CA GLN A 16 -10.88 6.96 -11.14
C GLN A 16 -11.35 8.26 -11.83
N MET A 17 -11.84 9.23 -11.06
CA MET A 17 -12.22 10.54 -11.60
C MET A 17 -11.02 11.28 -12.18
N LEU A 18 -9.87 11.27 -11.50
CA LEU A 18 -8.62 11.87 -12.01
C LEU A 18 -8.21 11.24 -13.35
N PHE A 19 -8.27 9.92 -13.41
CA PHE A 19 -7.88 9.17 -14.61
C PHE A 19 -8.79 9.48 -15.80
N GLN A 20 -10.12 9.54 -15.58
CA GLN A 20 -11.09 9.92 -16.61
C GLN A 20 -10.88 11.36 -17.11
N GLU A 21 -10.62 12.31 -16.22
CA GLU A 21 -10.32 13.69 -16.63
C GLU A 21 -9.03 13.78 -17.45
N CYS A 22 -7.99 13.02 -17.07
CA CYS A 22 -6.74 12.94 -17.83
C CYS A 22 -6.95 12.34 -19.23
N GLU A 23 -7.74 11.27 -19.32
CA GLU A 23 -8.09 10.62 -20.59
C GLU A 23 -8.86 11.58 -21.52
N GLN A 24 -9.89 12.27 -21.00
CA GLN A 24 -10.68 13.23 -21.78
C GLN A 24 -9.82 14.36 -22.34
N ARG A 25 -8.82 14.81 -21.58
CA ARG A 25 -7.89 15.87 -21.98
C ARG A 25 -6.73 15.36 -22.85
N ARG A 26 -6.59 14.04 -23.03
CA ARG A 26 -5.41 13.38 -23.62
C ARG A 26 -4.10 13.86 -22.99
N ASN A 27 -4.13 14.12 -21.68
CA ASN A 27 -2.99 14.59 -20.91
C ASN A 27 -2.99 13.87 -19.57
N TRP A 28 -1.95 13.06 -19.34
CA TRP A 28 -1.82 12.22 -18.15
C TRP A 28 -1.28 12.98 -16.93
N PHE A 29 -0.96 14.27 -17.05
CA PHE A 29 -0.52 15.12 -15.94
C PHE A 29 -1.69 15.75 -15.20
N PHE A 30 -1.57 15.81 -13.87
CA PHE A 30 -2.52 16.49 -12.99
C PHE A 30 -1.80 17.10 -11.78
N THR A 31 -2.49 17.97 -11.05
CA THR A 31 -1.89 18.75 -9.95
C THR A 31 -2.58 18.49 -8.62
N ASN A 32 -1.96 18.92 -7.52
CA ASN A 32 -2.59 18.91 -6.20
C ASN A 32 -3.95 19.63 -6.17
N GLU A 33 -4.14 20.66 -7.00
CA GLU A 33 -5.43 21.36 -7.07
C GLU A 33 -6.51 20.49 -7.72
N ASP A 34 -6.16 19.70 -8.74
CA ASP A 34 -7.07 18.70 -9.31
C ASP A 34 -7.46 17.65 -8.26
N VAL A 35 -6.48 17.16 -7.50
CA VAL A 35 -6.68 16.18 -6.44
C VAL A 35 -7.58 16.74 -5.34
N LYS A 36 -7.33 17.96 -4.85
CA LYS A 36 -8.16 18.62 -3.82
C LYS A 36 -9.60 18.80 -4.29
N ARG A 37 -9.78 19.28 -5.53
CA ARG A 37 -11.12 19.50 -6.11
C ARG A 37 -11.91 18.20 -6.16
N LEU A 38 -11.30 17.11 -6.62
CA LEU A 38 -11.97 15.81 -6.74
C LEU A 38 -12.17 15.11 -5.39
N ALA A 39 -11.18 15.18 -4.50
CA ALA A 39 -11.30 14.68 -3.14
C ALA A 39 -12.45 15.35 -2.38
N SER A 40 -12.61 16.68 -2.52
CA SER A 40 -13.73 17.42 -1.94
C SER A 40 -15.09 16.94 -2.49
N LYS A 41 -15.20 16.72 -3.80
CA LYS A 41 -16.44 16.19 -4.43
C LYS A 41 -16.83 14.81 -3.90
N VAL A 42 -15.85 13.94 -3.64
CA VAL A 42 -16.07 12.58 -3.12
C VAL A 42 -16.21 12.57 -1.58
N GLY A 43 -15.83 13.66 -0.90
CA GLY A 43 -15.76 13.70 0.57
C GLY A 43 -14.63 12.82 1.12
N PHE A 44 -13.48 12.80 0.44
CA PHE A 44 -12.24 12.15 0.90
C PHE A 44 -11.42 13.12 1.75
N GLY A 45 -11.18 12.76 3.02
CA GLY A 45 -10.69 13.69 4.03
C GLY A 45 -9.27 14.23 3.80
N ASN A 46 -8.34 13.39 3.33
CA ASN A 46 -6.95 13.78 3.07
C ASN A 46 -6.61 13.72 1.57
N PRO A 47 -6.76 14.81 0.81
CA PRO A 47 -6.47 14.81 -0.62
C PRO A 47 -5.06 14.34 -0.97
N PHE A 48 -4.06 14.65 -0.14
CA PHE A 48 -2.66 14.29 -0.41
C PHE A 48 -2.39 12.80 -0.27
N ASP A 49 -3.26 12.06 0.43
CA ASP A 49 -3.19 10.60 0.50
C ASP A 49 -3.77 9.93 -0.74
N ALA A 50 -4.65 10.61 -1.49
CA ALA A 50 -5.37 9.99 -2.61
C ALA A 50 -4.44 9.49 -3.72
N THR A 51 -3.28 10.13 -3.87
CA THR A 51 -2.27 9.82 -4.90
C THR A 51 -1.16 8.89 -4.41
N LYS A 52 -1.13 8.54 -3.12
CA LYS A 52 -0.19 7.58 -2.57
C LYS A 52 -0.73 6.18 -2.79
N VAL A 53 -0.11 5.43 -3.69
CA VAL A 53 -0.58 4.11 -4.10
C VAL A 53 0.58 3.13 -4.00
N ASP A 54 0.80 2.62 -2.80
CA ASP A 54 1.94 1.76 -2.49
C ASP A 54 1.75 0.32 -2.98
N THR A 55 0.50 -0.11 -3.21
CA THR A 55 0.17 -1.45 -3.68
C THR A 55 -0.83 -1.42 -4.84
N MET A 56 -0.71 -2.37 -5.76
CA MET A 56 -1.59 -2.48 -6.93
C MET A 56 -3.07 -2.67 -6.55
N SER A 57 -3.37 -3.25 -5.39
CA SER A 57 -4.75 -3.46 -4.91
C SER A 57 -5.51 -2.16 -4.60
N VAL A 58 -4.79 -1.07 -4.33
CA VAL A 58 -5.38 0.26 -4.08
C VAL A 58 -5.84 0.93 -5.37
N LEU A 59 -5.31 0.54 -6.53
CA LEU A 59 -5.73 1.10 -7.82
C LEU A 59 -7.16 0.67 -8.16
N PRO A 60 -7.99 1.57 -8.72
CA PRO A 60 -9.24 1.19 -9.35
C PRO A 60 -9.01 0.22 -10.50
N GLU A 61 -9.94 -0.72 -10.67
CA GLU A 61 -9.86 -1.74 -11.72
C GLU A 61 -9.68 -1.15 -13.12
N THR A 62 -10.32 -0.02 -13.41
CA THR A 62 -10.22 0.68 -14.70
C THR A 62 -8.81 1.16 -15.01
N ILE A 63 -8.02 1.50 -13.98
CA ILE A 63 -6.63 1.94 -14.13
C ILE A 63 -5.72 0.72 -14.27
N ARG A 64 -5.95 -0.30 -13.45
CA ARG A 64 -5.21 -1.56 -13.44
C ARG A 64 -5.29 -2.28 -14.78
N GLN A 65 -6.48 -2.43 -15.34
CA GLN A 65 -6.71 -3.10 -16.64
C GLN A 65 -6.04 -2.36 -17.81
N ARG A 66 -5.79 -1.06 -17.66
CA ARG A 66 -5.11 -0.25 -18.69
C ARG A 66 -3.60 -0.15 -18.45
N GLY A 67 -3.07 -0.78 -17.41
CA GLY A 67 -1.64 -0.83 -17.14
C GLY A 67 -1.05 0.49 -16.62
N TYR A 68 -1.84 1.34 -15.98
CA TYR A 68 -1.36 2.64 -15.46
C TYR A 68 -1.06 2.61 -13.95
N CYS A 69 -0.06 3.37 -13.54
CA CYS A 69 0.29 3.70 -12.16
C CYS A 69 0.33 5.23 -11.95
N VAL A 70 0.41 5.69 -10.70
CA VAL A 70 0.40 7.11 -10.34
C VAL A 70 1.76 7.55 -9.83
N ALA A 71 2.40 8.48 -10.54
CA ALA A 71 3.68 9.05 -10.19
C ALA A 71 3.54 10.46 -9.60
N HIS A 72 4.22 10.75 -8.49
CA HIS A 72 4.45 12.12 -8.04
C HIS A 72 5.75 12.64 -8.68
N VAL A 73 5.63 13.64 -9.56
CA VAL A 73 6.77 14.20 -10.31
C VAL A 73 7.39 15.44 -9.64
N GLY A 74 6.93 15.76 -8.42
CA GLY A 74 7.43 16.88 -7.61
C GLY A 74 6.65 18.18 -7.81
N LYS A 75 6.86 19.13 -6.88
CA LYS A 75 6.20 20.46 -6.87
C LYS A 75 4.66 20.38 -6.95
N GLY A 76 4.07 19.34 -6.36
CA GLY A 76 2.61 19.12 -6.36
C GLY A 76 2.04 18.71 -7.72
N LYS A 77 2.88 18.20 -8.63
CA LYS A 77 2.49 17.65 -9.92
C LYS A 77 2.57 16.13 -9.90
N HIS A 78 1.68 15.50 -10.63
CA HIS A 78 1.53 14.06 -10.72
C HIS A 78 1.28 13.64 -12.17
N GLN A 79 1.48 12.36 -12.45
CA GLN A 79 1.29 11.80 -13.77
C GLN A 79 0.79 10.35 -13.69
N PHE A 80 -0.12 9.98 -14.58
CA PHE A 80 -0.39 8.56 -14.86
C PHE A 80 0.65 8.01 -15.84
N VAL A 81 1.32 6.92 -15.47
CA VAL A 81 2.39 6.29 -16.27
C VAL A 81 1.95 4.88 -16.68
N PRO A 82 2.03 4.48 -17.96
CA PRO A 82 1.57 3.17 -18.43
C PRO A 82 2.62 2.07 -18.20
N GLU A 83 3.09 1.93 -16.96
CA GLU A 83 4.19 1.01 -16.59
C GLU A 83 3.87 0.22 -15.31
N LEU A 84 2.59 -0.15 -15.13
CA LEU A 84 2.10 -0.84 -13.93
C LEU A 84 2.95 -2.06 -13.55
N GLU A 85 3.28 -2.91 -14.53
CA GLU A 85 4.02 -4.16 -14.33
C GLU A 85 5.46 -3.94 -13.84
N LYS A 86 6.06 -2.78 -14.14
CA LYS A 86 7.43 -2.44 -13.70
C LYS A 86 7.45 -1.75 -12.34
N TRP A 87 6.31 -1.26 -11.87
CA TRP A 87 6.20 -0.47 -10.65
C TRP A 87 5.81 -1.29 -9.43
N TYR A 88 4.93 -2.27 -9.60
CA TYR A 88 4.48 -3.13 -8.52
C TYR A 88 5.10 -4.51 -8.69
N HIS A 89 6.04 -4.84 -7.81
CA HIS A 89 6.62 -6.17 -7.75
C HIS A 89 5.58 -7.16 -7.22
N ILE A 90 5.39 -8.25 -7.96
CA ILE A 90 4.66 -9.42 -7.47
C ILE A 90 5.71 -10.29 -6.80
N PHE A 91 5.62 -10.43 -5.49
CA PHE A 91 6.50 -11.32 -4.74
C PHE A 91 6.31 -12.77 -5.21
N GLU A 92 7.39 -13.52 -5.21
CA GLU A 92 7.41 -14.93 -5.51
C GLU A 92 6.56 -15.72 -4.50
N GLU A 93 6.04 -16.88 -4.92
CA GLU A 93 5.36 -17.78 -3.99
C GLU A 93 6.37 -18.33 -2.98
N ILE A 94 5.97 -18.37 -1.71
CA ILE A 94 6.79 -18.97 -0.64
C ILE A 94 6.74 -20.48 -0.80
N GLU A 95 7.90 -21.12 -0.98
CA GLU A 95 8.00 -22.56 -1.11
C GLU A 95 7.79 -23.25 0.25
N GLU A 96 7.27 -24.50 0.24
CA GLU A 96 6.98 -25.22 1.49
C GLU A 96 8.18 -25.34 2.43
N HIS A 97 9.39 -25.45 1.86
CA HIS A 97 10.63 -25.59 2.62
C HIS A 97 11.09 -24.27 3.27
N GLU A 98 10.55 -23.13 2.84
CA GLU A 98 10.80 -21.79 3.40
C GLU A 98 9.81 -21.48 4.54
N VAL A 99 8.74 -22.28 4.71
CA VAL A 99 7.72 -22.07 5.72
C VAL A 99 8.17 -22.60 7.07
N ILE A 100 8.39 -21.68 8.02
CA ILE A 100 8.69 -22.01 9.41
C ILE A 100 7.40 -21.91 10.24
N VAL A 101 7.04 -22.99 10.94
CA VAL A 101 5.91 -22.98 11.87
C VAL A 101 6.33 -22.31 13.18
N TRP A 102 6.13 -20.99 13.26
CA TRP A 102 6.37 -20.23 14.48
C TRP A 102 5.27 -20.48 15.51
N ARG A 103 5.63 -20.94 16.71
CA ARG A 103 4.66 -21.09 17.81
C ARG A 103 4.28 -19.73 18.38
N TYR A 104 3.33 -19.11 17.71
CA TYR A 104 2.80 -17.81 18.08
C TYR A 104 1.91 -17.86 19.32
N ARG A 105 2.17 -16.97 20.28
CA ARG A 105 1.27 -16.72 21.41
C ARG A 105 0.60 -15.36 21.23
N LYS A 106 -0.66 -15.38 20.83
CA LYS A 106 -1.46 -14.18 20.59
C LYS A 106 -1.55 -13.29 21.83
N SER A 107 -1.17 -12.02 21.70
CA SER A 107 -1.45 -10.98 22.70
C SER A 107 -2.85 -10.40 22.50
N LEU A 108 -3.37 -9.72 23.51
CA LEU A 108 -4.68 -9.03 23.44
C LEU A 108 -4.74 -7.93 22.36
N LEU A 109 -3.58 -7.40 21.95
CA LEU A 109 -3.48 -6.29 20.99
C LEU A 109 -3.26 -6.78 19.55
N ASN A 110 -2.97 -8.06 19.37
CA ASN A 110 -2.64 -8.57 18.04
C ASN A 110 -3.91 -8.70 17.18
N ASP A 111 -3.81 -8.34 15.90
CA ASP A 111 -4.89 -8.23 14.90
C ASP A 111 -5.84 -7.05 15.07
N LEU A 112 -5.60 -6.16 16.04
CA LEU A 112 -6.39 -4.92 16.20
C LEU A 112 -5.81 -3.74 15.42
N ASP A 113 -4.53 -3.81 15.06
CA ASP A 113 -3.81 -2.73 14.39
C ASP A 113 -2.87 -3.29 13.31
N THR A 114 -2.91 -2.66 12.13
CA THR A 114 -2.11 -3.01 10.94
C THR A 114 -1.02 -1.98 10.65
N GLY A 115 -0.81 -1.01 11.54
CA GLY A 115 0.26 -0.03 11.41
C GLY A 115 1.66 -0.64 11.58
N GLU A 116 2.68 0.06 11.07
CA GLU A 116 4.09 -0.37 11.15
C GLU A 116 4.54 -0.65 12.60
N ALA A 117 4.13 0.19 13.55
CA ALA A 117 4.46 0.03 14.96
C ALA A 117 3.93 -1.30 15.53
N SER A 118 2.77 -1.76 15.07
CA SER A 118 2.15 -3.01 15.50
C SER A 118 2.85 -4.22 14.92
N VAL A 119 3.29 -4.15 13.66
CA VAL A 119 4.15 -5.18 13.06
C VAL A 119 5.50 -5.26 13.80
N LEU A 120 6.15 -4.13 14.08
CA LEU A 120 7.41 -4.11 14.82
C LEU A 120 7.26 -4.67 16.24
N SER A 121 6.19 -4.30 16.95
CA SER A 121 5.90 -4.83 18.28
C SER A 121 5.67 -6.34 18.25
N PHE A 122 4.92 -6.84 17.26
CA PHE A 122 4.70 -8.27 17.06
C PHE A 122 6.03 -9.00 16.83
N VAL A 123 6.83 -8.53 15.87
CA VAL A 123 8.11 -9.14 15.49
C VAL A 123 9.08 -9.15 16.67
N TYR A 124 9.14 -8.05 17.43
CA TYR A 124 9.98 -7.93 18.61
C TYR A 124 9.53 -8.87 19.73
N ASN A 125 8.25 -8.82 20.12
CA ASN A 125 7.70 -9.60 21.24
C ASN A 125 7.70 -11.11 20.97
N GLN A 126 7.61 -11.52 19.70
CA GLN A 126 7.72 -12.92 19.31
C GLN A 126 9.17 -13.36 19.06
N HIS A 127 10.15 -12.46 19.26
CA HIS A 127 11.58 -12.71 19.06
C HIS A 127 11.92 -13.16 17.62
N ILE A 128 11.08 -12.82 16.63
CA ILE A 128 11.30 -13.18 15.22
C ILE A 128 12.58 -12.52 14.69
N LEU A 129 12.84 -11.25 15.06
CA LEU A 129 14.09 -10.58 14.69
C LEU A 129 15.31 -11.21 15.36
N HIS A 130 15.18 -11.76 16.57
CA HIS A 130 16.30 -12.39 17.26
C HIS A 130 16.67 -13.70 16.58
N ASP A 131 15.67 -14.51 16.23
CA ASP A 131 15.85 -15.72 15.45
C ASP A 131 16.44 -15.42 14.06
N PHE A 132 15.90 -14.43 13.35
CA PHE A 132 16.41 -14.06 12.04
C PHE A 132 17.86 -13.57 12.05
N LEU A 133 18.26 -12.80 13.07
CA LEU A 133 19.61 -12.20 13.14
C LEU A 133 20.65 -13.10 13.79
N TYR A 134 20.25 -13.93 14.76
CA TYR A 134 21.17 -14.69 15.61
C TYR A 134 20.97 -16.20 15.52
N GLU A 135 19.94 -16.66 14.79
CA GLU A 135 19.50 -18.07 14.78
C GLU A 135 19.20 -18.59 16.21
N ASP A 136 18.89 -17.67 17.12
CA ASP A 136 18.70 -17.93 18.54
C ASP A 136 17.68 -16.95 19.15
N VAL A 137 16.51 -17.48 19.50
CA VAL A 137 15.42 -16.74 20.16
C VAL A 137 15.75 -16.29 21.58
N VAL A 138 16.71 -16.92 22.27
CA VAL A 138 17.11 -16.51 23.63
C VAL A 138 18.30 -15.56 23.63
N ALA A 139 18.83 -15.22 22.45
CA ALA A 139 19.88 -14.22 22.32
C ALA A 139 19.42 -12.89 22.94
N SER A 140 20.24 -12.32 23.81
CA SER A 140 20.03 -11.00 24.40
C SER A 140 21.17 -10.07 23.94
N PRO A 141 21.10 -9.55 22.70
CA PRO A 141 22.14 -8.70 22.17
C PRO A 141 22.23 -7.40 22.99
N LYS A 142 23.44 -7.03 23.37
CA LYS A 142 23.68 -5.75 24.04
C LYS A 142 23.56 -4.62 23.02
N ILE A 143 22.45 -3.89 23.04
CA ILE A 143 22.29 -2.68 22.25
C ILE A 143 23.05 -1.55 22.96
N TYR A 144 24.17 -1.14 22.37
CA TYR A 144 24.89 0.06 22.80
C TYR A 144 24.29 1.27 22.07
N VAL A 145 23.58 2.12 22.80
CA VAL A 145 23.14 3.42 22.27
C VAL A 145 24.26 4.42 22.54
N PRO A 146 24.82 5.08 21.50
CA PRO A 146 25.88 6.08 21.67
C PRO A 146 25.40 7.34 22.40
#